data_AF-A0A1X2I0S7-F1
#
_entry.id   AF-A0A1X2I0S7-F1
#
_cell.length_a   1.000
_cell.length_b   1.000
_cell.length_c   1.000
_cell.angle_alpha   90.00
_cell.angle_beta   90.00
_cell.angle_gamma   90.00
#
_symmetry.space_group_name_H-M   'P 1'
#
loop_
_entity.id
_entity.type
_entity.pdbx_description
1 polymer ?
#
loop_
_entity_poly.entity_id
_entity_poly.type
_entity_poly.pdbx_seq_one_letter_code
_entity_poly.pdbx_strand_id
1 'polypeptide(L)'
;MIHRTGKRKSHKSKPYSKYNTDTDKTDRMDEDSEEVEDTEKLNKSSDAKVTAKKADFDIGEWMENRAKFIPLRLQLEERKYLRLLEAALNVTEYTDKIDDATHTSKAKRTVAQIKELCAVLTGLVLACDYKRGQELFADRSYEENEEFFQTIFEIGRRHKIMNPEKMRSAYGKLMYLLADSMIPEVQDMLGFNCVVPISTVYSFLKERNGLKILHEDIILLATMEIIPDGKPRNQIQAEIKRKEKAIESLSRRYQSKALPADDIRHCLYSIGDNNAYLRSNRDPCEKMLRYLESSFHPTSPEAGYALGIHAGAQGHRLSHDHETQYIYVNQTLKLWREILNDMFKLWMLADQDILGASNPYRLTQTGQGLHRVQPCPAVSREMHRTLFKAQKKAGTWVGSSVIHLGDKNVPNALMFIDKYNQVSRILSPICITLGQLDELSNNEGLKKYIDRKFGGVEQCRKEILADFFKGAFDGSGADNFYDAGSCIDGRLTSAWNWCSQIESKSYFPVFLLTGFVGFDGGGWN
;
A
#
# COMPACT_ATOMS: atom_id res chain seq x y z
N MET A 1 36.62 27.28 -33.94
CA MET A 1 37.68 27.02 -34.94
C MET A 1 38.39 25.73 -34.54
N ILE A 2 38.30 24.66 -35.34
CA ILE A 2 39.23 23.53 -35.54
C ILE A 2 38.50 22.46 -36.38
N HIS A 3 39.27 21.80 -37.24
CA HIS A 3 38.91 21.28 -38.56
C HIS A 3 38.24 19.90 -38.60
N ARG A 4 37.41 19.73 -39.65
CA ARG A 4 36.97 18.45 -40.23
C ARG A 4 38.13 17.74 -40.94
N THR A 5 38.39 16.47 -40.62
CA THR A 5 39.05 15.54 -41.54
C THR A 5 38.43 14.14 -41.44
N GLY A 6 37.70 13.74 -42.49
CA GLY A 6 37.19 12.38 -42.69
C GLY A 6 36.81 12.20 -44.16
N LYS A 7 37.60 11.42 -44.92
CA LYS A 7 37.50 11.25 -46.38
C LYS A 7 36.34 10.30 -46.75
N ARG A 8 35.31 10.83 -47.41
CA ARG A 8 34.11 10.14 -47.95
C ARG A 8 34.37 9.13 -49.10
N LYS A 9 35.52 8.47 -49.18
CA LYS A 9 35.86 7.61 -50.34
C LYS A 9 35.58 6.11 -50.17
N SER A 10 35.11 5.66 -49.00
CA SER A 10 34.93 4.23 -48.70
C SER A 10 33.52 3.81 -48.26
N HIS A 11 32.50 4.69 -48.31
CA HIS A 11 31.12 4.30 -48.05
C HIS A 11 30.41 3.84 -49.33
N LYS A 12 30.10 2.54 -49.43
CA LYS A 12 29.15 1.99 -50.41
C LYS A 12 27.74 2.06 -49.83
N SER A 13 26.86 2.88 -50.41
CA SER A 13 25.42 2.89 -50.11
C SER A 13 24.68 1.86 -50.97
N LYS A 14 23.72 1.14 -50.38
CA LYS A 14 22.73 0.36 -51.14
C LYS A 14 21.45 1.20 -51.30
N PRO A 15 20.90 1.35 -52.51
CA PRO A 15 19.69 2.13 -52.74
C PRO A 15 18.41 1.35 -52.38
N TYR A 16 17.42 2.10 -51.91
CA TYR A 16 16.07 1.65 -51.57
C TYR A 16 15.21 1.58 -52.85
N SER A 17 14.69 0.40 -53.22
CA SER A 17 13.79 0.25 -54.38
C SER A 17 12.34 0.45 -53.96
N LYS A 18 11.73 1.54 -54.46
CA LYS A 18 10.28 1.75 -54.45
C LYS A 18 9.63 0.88 -55.54
N TYR A 19 8.53 0.24 -55.15
CA TYR A 19 7.54 -0.40 -56.01
C TYR A 19 6.80 0.64 -56.89
N ASN A 20 6.55 0.29 -58.16
CA ASN A 20 5.43 0.76 -59.00
C ASN A 20 5.28 -0.25 -60.16
N THR A 21 4.26 -1.13 -60.17
CA THR A 21 2.91 -0.99 -60.75
C THR A 21 2.86 -0.97 -62.28
N ASP A 22 2.32 -2.07 -62.82
CA ASP A 22 1.55 -2.26 -64.06
C ASP A 22 0.70 -3.53 -63.73
N THR A 23 -0.61 -3.67 -63.89
CA THR A 23 -1.70 -3.09 -64.72
C THR A 23 -3.01 -3.63 -64.11
N ASP A 24 -3.93 -2.81 -63.63
CA ASP A 24 -5.20 -2.39 -64.27
C ASP A 24 -6.31 -3.47 -64.40
N LYS A 25 -7.29 -3.42 -63.46
CA LYS A 25 -8.77 -3.39 -63.65
C LYS A 25 -9.63 -4.18 -62.65
N THR A 26 -10.46 -3.39 -61.97
CA THR A 26 -11.85 -3.60 -61.47
C THR A 26 -12.12 -4.56 -60.31
N ASP A 27 -12.16 -4.01 -59.09
CA ASP A 27 -12.95 -4.53 -57.97
C ASP A 27 -14.21 -3.66 -57.76
N ARG A 28 -15.38 -4.28 -57.91
CA ARG A 28 -16.63 -3.84 -57.28
C ARG A 28 -16.77 -4.66 -56.00
N MET A 29 -16.95 -3.98 -54.88
CA MET A 29 -17.31 -4.59 -53.60
C MET A 29 -18.77 -5.05 -53.67
N ASP A 30 -19.00 -6.34 -53.45
CA ASP A 30 -20.24 -6.85 -52.85
C ASP A 30 -19.97 -8.13 -52.06
N GLU A 31 -20.92 -8.37 -51.17
CA GLU A 31 -20.97 -9.21 -49.99
C GLU A 31 -20.77 -10.73 -50.16
N ASP A 32 -20.57 -11.33 -48.98
CA ASP A 32 -21.06 -12.64 -48.55
C ASP A 32 -20.18 -13.89 -48.66
N SER A 33 -19.84 -14.38 -47.45
CA SER A 33 -20.21 -15.70 -46.92
C SER A 33 -19.25 -16.90 -47.09
N GLU A 34 -19.28 -17.73 -46.03
CA GLU A 34 -18.85 -19.14 -45.91
C GLU A 34 -17.35 -19.42 -45.68
N GLU A 35 -16.88 -20.20 -44.70
CA GLU A 35 -17.41 -21.16 -43.68
C GLU A 35 -16.24 -21.34 -42.68
N VAL A 36 -16.32 -21.40 -41.33
CA VAL A 36 -17.17 -22.10 -40.35
C VAL A 36 -17.24 -23.62 -40.52
N GLU A 37 -16.07 -24.28 -40.55
CA GLU A 37 -15.96 -25.70 -40.18
C GLU A 37 -14.65 -25.96 -39.41
N ASP A 38 -14.64 -25.74 -38.09
CA ASP A 38 -13.87 -26.58 -37.14
C ASP A 38 -14.15 -26.32 -35.64
N THR A 39 -15.08 -25.41 -35.31
CA THR A 39 -15.38 -25.04 -33.92
C THR A 39 -16.44 -25.90 -33.20
N GLU A 40 -17.00 -26.95 -33.82
CA GLU A 40 -18.07 -27.76 -33.20
C GLU A 40 -17.66 -29.10 -32.58
N LYS A 41 -16.40 -29.54 -32.66
CA LYS A 41 -15.99 -30.85 -32.09
C LYS A 41 -15.30 -30.82 -30.72
N LEU A 42 -15.30 -29.67 -30.02
CA LEU A 42 -14.74 -29.55 -28.66
C LEU A 42 -15.75 -29.09 -27.59
N ASN A 43 -17.02 -28.87 -27.92
CA ASN A 43 -18.07 -28.44 -26.98
C ASN A 43 -18.90 -29.58 -26.36
N LYS A 44 -18.37 -30.81 -26.32
CA LYS A 44 -18.98 -31.93 -25.57
C LYS A 44 -17.95 -32.66 -24.73
N SER A 45 -17.37 -31.97 -23.75
CA SER A 45 -16.79 -32.63 -22.57
C SER A 45 -16.85 -31.73 -21.34
N SER A 46 -17.77 -32.12 -20.45
CA SER A 46 -17.87 -31.82 -19.01
C SER A 46 -18.03 -30.36 -18.55
N ASP A 47 -19.27 -30.07 -18.11
CA ASP A 47 -19.58 -29.29 -16.91
C ASP A 47 -18.84 -29.88 -15.68
N ALA A 48 -17.52 -29.75 -15.66
CA ALA A 48 -16.75 -29.96 -14.45
C ALA A 48 -17.10 -28.82 -13.49
N LYS A 49 -18.05 -29.08 -12.59
CA LYS A 49 -18.29 -28.26 -11.40
C LYS A 49 -16.93 -27.91 -10.82
N VAL A 50 -16.61 -26.63 -10.75
CA VAL A 50 -15.40 -26.12 -10.11
C VAL A 50 -15.56 -26.40 -8.62
N THR A 51 -15.18 -27.60 -8.18
CA THR A 51 -15.20 -27.99 -6.78
C THR A 51 -13.96 -27.42 -6.11
N ALA A 52 -14.12 -26.25 -5.48
CA ALA A 52 -13.15 -25.78 -4.51
C ALA A 52 -13.05 -26.81 -3.36
N LYS A 53 -11.83 -27.08 -2.88
CA LYS A 53 -11.67 -27.83 -1.61
C LYS A 53 -12.38 -27.03 -0.52
N LYS A 54 -13.26 -27.69 0.23
CA LYS A 54 -13.97 -27.06 1.35
C LYS A 54 -12.94 -26.58 2.38
N ALA A 55 -12.97 -25.31 2.75
CA ALA A 55 -12.05 -24.76 3.74
C ALA A 55 -12.38 -25.28 5.14
N ASP A 56 -11.36 -25.37 6.00
CA ASP A 56 -11.50 -25.81 7.41
C ASP A 56 -12.16 -24.74 8.32
N PHE A 57 -12.62 -23.63 7.75
CA PHE A 57 -13.24 -22.51 8.45
C PHE A 57 -14.45 -21.99 7.68
N ASP A 58 -15.33 -21.23 8.34
CA ASP A 58 -16.47 -20.59 7.71
C ASP A 58 -16.00 -19.47 6.76
N ILE A 59 -15.99 -19.77 5.46
CA ILE A 59 -15.59 -18.83 4.40
C ILE A 59 -16.51 -17.61 4.40
N GLY A 60 -17.81 -17.82 4.58
CA GLY A 60 -18.81 -16.76 4.52
C GLY A 60 -18.63 -15.73 5.63
N GLU A 61 -18.53 -16.19 6.88
CA GLU A 61 -18.27 -15.31 8.02
C GLU A 61 -16.93 -14.58 7.87
N TRP A 62 -15.89 -15.28 7.41
CA TRP A 62 -14.57 -14.69 7.22
C TRP A 62 -14.56 -13.63 6.13
N MET A 63 -15.14 -13.91 4.95
CA MET A 63 -15.23 -12.98 3.83
C MET A 63 -16.10 -11.77 4.17
N GLU A 64 -17.23 -11.99 4.82
CA GLU A 64 -18.12 -10.91 5.24
C GLU A 64 -17.44 -9.96 6.23
N ASN A 65 -16.72 -10.50 7.21
CA ASN A 65 -15.97 -9.68 8.16
C ASN A 65 -14.82 -8.91 7.51
N ARG A 66 -14.16 -9.49 6.50
CA ARG A 66 -13.13 -8.78 5.72
C ARG A 66 -13.73 -7.68 4.84
N ALA A 67 -14.82 -7.95 4.14
CA ALA A 67 -15.45 -7.03 3.20
C ALA A 67 -15.87 -5.69 3.84
N LYS A 68 -16.13 -5.67 5.16
CA LYS A 68 -16.40 -4.44 5.95
C LYS A 68 -15.25 -3.45 5.95
N PHE A 69 -14.04 -3.90 5.62
CA PHE A 69 -12.82 -3.08 5.62
C PHE A 69 -12.14 -3.05 4.25
N ILE A 70 -12.81 -3.51 3.19
CA ILE A 70 -12.29 -3.46 1.82
C ILE A 70 -13.03 -2.35 1.08
N PRO A 71 -12.39 -1.20 0.82
CA PRO A 71 -13.01 -0.15 0.04
C PRO A 71 -13.28 -0.59 -1.40
N LEU A 72 -14.31 -0.04 -2.02
CA LEU A 72 -14.56 -0.27 -3.44
C LEU A 72 -13.51 0.39 -4.31
N ARG A 73 -13.04 -0.33 -5.33
CA ARG A 73 -12.16 0.21 -6.36
C ARG A 73 -12.76 1.47 -6.99
N LEU A 74 -11.91 2.46 -7.26
CA LEU A 74 -12.37 3.67 -7.96
C LEU A 74 -12.75 3.38 -9.42
N GLN A 75 -13.92 3.84 -9.82
CA GLN A 75 -14.36 3.90 -11.22
C GLN A 75 -13.64 5.00 -12.00
N LEU A 76 -13.79 5.00 -13.33
CA LEU A 76 -13.11 5.96 -14.20
C LEU A 76 -13.52 7.41 -13.90
N GLU A 77 -14.81 7.65 -13.66
CA GLU A 77 -15.32 8.99 -13.31
C GLU A 77 -14.80 9.45 -11.95
N GLU A 78 -14.78 8.57 -10.95
CA GLU A 78 -14.22 8.88 -9.63
C GLU A 78 -12.73 9.25 -9.70
N ARG A 79 -11.97 8.64 -10.62
CA ARG A 79 -10.56 8.98 -10.84
C ARG A 79 -10.37 10.39 -11.39
N LYS A 80 -11.36 10.95 -12.12
CA LYS A 80 -11.31 12.35 -12.55
C LYS A 80 -11.45 13.27 -11.33
N TYR A 81 -12.43 13.00 -10.47
CA TYR A 81 -12.60 13.77 -9.23
C TYR A 81 -11.42 13.67 -8.28
N LEU A 82 -10.81 12.49 -8.15
CA LEU A 82 -9.58 12.30 -7.38
C LEU A 82 -8.47 13.25 -7.86
N ARG A 83 -8.26 13.37 -9.18
CA ARG A 83 -7.23 14.26 -9.74
C ARG A 83 -7.51 15.72 -9.42
N LEU A 84 -8.77 16.13 -9.48
CA LEU A 84 -9.18 17.49 -9.11
C LEU A 84 -8.94 17.76 -7.63
N LEU A 85 -9.28 16.81 -6.75
CA LEU A 85 -9.03 16.89 -5.32
C LEU A 85 -7.55 16.98 -5.01
N GLU A 86 -6.73 16.11 -5.60
CA GLU A 86 -5.27 16.14 -5.43
C GLU A 86 -4.68 17.48 -5.90
N ALA A 87 -5.11 17.99 -7.06
CA ALA A 87 -4.68 19.28 -7.57
C ALA A 87 -5.03 20.41 -6.59
N ALA A 88 -6.27 20.44 -6.10
CA ALA A 88 -6.73 21.43 -5.14
C ALA A 88 -5.95 21.36 -3.81
N LEU A 89 -5.77 20.17 -3.24
CA LEU A 89 -5.02 19.98 -1.98
C LEU A 89 -3.52 20.31 -2.10
N ASN A 90 -2.94 20.15 -3.29
CA ASN A 90 -1.52 20.47 -3.50
C ASN A 90 -1.26 21.98 -3.51
N VAL A 91 -2.21 22.79 -3.96
CA VAL A 91 -2.10 24.26 -3.97
C VAL A 91 -2.55 24.91 -2.66
N THR A 92 -3.19 24.17 -1.75
CA THR A 92 -3.61 24.73 -0.45
C THR A 92 -2.50 24.70 0.59
N GLU A 93 -2.38 25.80 1.35
CA GLU A 93 -1.52 25.93 2.53
C GLU A 93 -2.36 25.80 3.81
N TYR A 94 -3.23 24.78 3.85
CA TYR A 94 -4.28 24.66 4.87
C TYR A 94 -3.72 24.70 6.30
N THR A 95 -2.77 23.82 6.63
CA THR A 95 -2.21 23.72 7.99
C THR A 95 -1.57 25.02 8.42
N ASP A 96 -0.84 25.68 7.52
CA ASP A 96 -0.10 26.91 7.81
C ASP A 96 -1.07 28.06 8.13
N LYS A 97 -2.19 28.15 7.43
CA LYS A 97 -3.21 29.19 7.66
C LYS A 97 -4.06 28.95 8.92
N ILE A 98 -4.33 27.69 9.28
CA ILE A 98 -5.22 27.37 10.40
C ILE A 98 -4.50 27.35 11.74
N ASP A 99 -3.27 26.82 11.78
CA ASP A 99 -2.51 26.62 13.01
C ASP A 99 -1.65 27.83 13.40
N ASP A 100 -1.63 28.90 12.59
CA ASP A 100 -1.00 30.19 12.92
C ASP A 100 -1.80 30.99 13.98
N ALA A 101 -1.09 31.72 14.83
CA ALA A 101 -1.65 32.52 15.91
C ALA A 101 -2.07 33.93 15.42
N THR A 102 -3.07 34.00 14.53
CA THR A 102 -3.64 35.29 14.07
C THR A 102 -4.80 35.79 14.94
N HIS A 103 -5.17 37.08 14.80
CA HIS A 103 -6.24 37.74 15.57
C HIS A 103 -7.68 37.25 15.29
N THR A 104 -7.89 36.37 14.31
CA THR A 104 -9.22 35.82 13.98
C THR A 104 -9.46 34.51 14.71
N SER A 105 -10.69 34.22 15.14
CA SER A 105 -11.01 32.95 15.79
C SER A 105 -10.70 31.76 14.87
N LYS A 106 -10.16 30.68 15.45
CA LYS A 106 -9.77 29.46 14.70
C LYS A 106 -10.94 28.92 13.88
N ALA A 107 -12.14 28.84 14.46
CA ALA A 107 -13.34 28.35 13.76
C ALA A 107 -13.65 29.15 12.48
N LYS A 108 -13.58 30.50 12.55
CA LYS A 108 -13.79 31.36 11.37
C LYS A 108 -12.74 31.13 10.29
N ARG A 109 -11.47 30.95 10.66
CA ARG A 109 -10.38 30.63 9.72
C ARG A 109 -10.60 29.29 9.05
N THR A 110 -10.96 28.27 9.83
CA THR A 110 -11.29 26.92 9.34
C THR A 110 -12.40 26.97 8.30
N VAL A 111 -13.54 27.61 8.64
CA VAL A 111 -14.67 27.75 7.72
C VAL A 111 -14.26 28.47 6.44
N ALA A 112 -13.48 29.55 6.54
CA ALA A 112 -12.99 30.27 5.37
C ALA A 112 -12.10 29.40 4.47
N GLN A 113 -11.20 28.60 5.05
CA GLN A 113 -10.33 27.70 4.28
C GLN A 113 -11.08 26.52 3.65
N ILE A 114 -12.07 25.95 4.33
CA ILE A 114 -12.92 24.90 3.75
C ILE A 114 -13.71 25.48 2.56
N LYS A 115 -14.32 26.66 2.72
CA LYS A 115 -15.04 27.34 1.63
C LYS A 115 -14.11 27.72 0.46
N GLU A 116 -12.88 28.15 0.75
CA GLU A 116 -11.85 28.41 -0.29
C GLU A 116 -11.54 27.14 -1.09
N LEU A 117 -11.33 25.99 -0.42
CA LEU A 117 -11.10 24.72 -1.11
C LEU A 117 -12.32 24.29 -1.94
N CYS A 118 -13.52 24.39 -1.38
CA CYS A 118 -14.77 24.09 -2.10
C CYS A 118 -14.91 24.95 -3.35
N ALA A 119 -14.62 26.26 -3.27
CA ALA A 119 -14.64 27.16 -4.43
C ALA A 119 -13.63 26.74 -5.51
N VAL A 120 -12.41 26.35 -5.11
CA VAL A 120 -11.38 25.84 -6.04
C VAL A 120 -11.88 24.56 -6.73
N LEU A 121 -12.45 23.62 -5.99
CA LEU A 121 -13.00 22.37 -6.54
C LEU A 121 -14.12 22.65 -7.55
N THR A 122 -15.08 23.51 -7.22
CA THR A 122 -16.18 23.87 -8.13
C THR A 122 -15.65 24.58 -9.38
N GLY A 123 -14.67 25.47 -9.24
CA GLY A 123 -14.00 26.13 -10.37
C GLY A 123 -13.26 25.15 -11.28
N LEU A 124 -12.56 24.17 -10.71
CA LEU A 124 -11.88 23.12 -11.45
C LEU A 124 -12.88 22.21 -12.19
N VAL A 125 -14.00 21.86 -11.56
CA VAL A 125 -15.08 21.11 -12.23
C VAL A 125 -15.66 21.91 -13.38
N LEU A 126 -15.94 23.20 -13.21
CA LEU A 126 -16.43 24.05 -14.31
C LEU A 126 -15.46 24.10 -15.50
N ALA A 127 -14.16 24.10 -15.24
CA ALA A 127 -13.15 24.06 -16.30
C ALA A 127 -13.07 22.71 -17.02
N CYS A 128 -13.37 21.60 -16.35
CA CYS A 128 -13.26 20.24 -16.91
C CYS A 128 -14.58 19.69 -17.48
N ASP A 129 -15.71 20.01 -16.85
CA ASP A 129 -17.07 19.65 -17.25
C ASP A 129 -17.96 20.88 -17.08
N TYR A 130 -18.11 21.63 -18.17
CA TYR A 130 -18.83 22.90 -18.17
C TYR A 130 -20.29 22.75 -17.72
N LYS A 131 -20.97 21.68 -18.14
CA LYS A 131 -22.37 21.45 -17.79
C LYS A 131 -22.50 21.18 -16.30
N ARG A 132 -21.71 20.23 -15.78
CA ARG A 132 -21.75 19.89 -14.36
C ARG A 132 -21.32 21.08 -13.49
N GLY A 133 -20.30 21.82 -13.92
CA GLY A 133 -19.89 23.03 -13.21
C GLY A 133 -20.95 24.11 -13.19
N GLN A 134 -21.68 24.33 -14.29
CA GLN A 134 -22.80 25.28 -14.29
C GLN A 134 -23.91 24.89 -13.32
N GLU A 135 -24.22 23.60 -13.20
CA GLU A 135 -25.17 23.10 -12.19
C GLU A 135 -24.68 23.47 -10.77
N LEU A 136 -23.42 23.14 -10.44
CA LEU A 136 -22.83 23.46 -9.14
C LEU A 136 -22.74 24.98 -8.85
N PHE A 137 -22.61 25.82 -9.88
CA PHE A 137 -22.58 27.29 -9.75
C PHE A 137 -23.98 27.93 -9.70
N ALA A 138 -24.99 27.28 -10.29
CA ALA A 138 -26.38 27.74 -10.24
C ALA A 138 -26.94 27.60 -8.83
N ASP A 139 -26.54 26.53 -8.14
CA ASP A 139 -26.74 26.30 -6.72
C ASP A 139 -25.81 27.24 -5.96
N ARG A 140 -26.31 28.45 -5.64
CA ARG A 140 -25.52 29.57 -5.09
C ARG A 140 -25.04 29.35 -3.66
N SER A 141 -25.26 28.17 -3.10
CA SER A 141 -24.93 27.78 -1.72
C SER A 141 -24.08 26.51 -1.69
N TYR A 142 -23.20 26.39 -0.69
CA TYR A 142 -22.38 25.17 -0.55
C TYR A 142 -23.22 24.00 -0.02
N GLU A 143 -24.30 24.32 0.70
CA GLU A 143 -25.27 23.43 1.31
C GLU A 143 -26.03 22.62 0.26
N GLU A 144 -26.44 23.25 -0.84
CA GLU A 144 -27.08 22.56 -1.98
C GLU A 144 -26.12 21.58 -2.69
N ASN A 145 -24.81 21.80 -2.55
CA ASN A 145 -23.75 20.99 -3.16
C ASN A 145 -23.10 19.99 -2.19
N GLU A 146 -23.70 19.77 -1.01
CA GLU A 146 -23.17 18.92 0.05
C GLU A 146 -22.77 17.51 -0.44
N GLU A 147 -23.67 16.85 -1.18
CA GLU A 147 -23.44 15.47 -1.69
C GLU A 147 -22.22 15.40 -2.60
N PHE A 148 -21.98 16.44 -3.41
CA PHE A 148 -20.82 16.50 -4.29
C PHE A 148 -19.51 16.59 -3.49
N PHE A 149 -19.43 17.48 -2.50
CA PHE A 149 -18.23 17.59 -1.67
C PHE A 149 -17.97 16.34 -0.84
N GLN A 150 -19.01 15.77 -0.23
CA GLN A 150 -18.93 14.51 0.50
C GLN A 150 -18.38 13.38 -0.39
N THR A 151 -18.88 13.28 -1.62
CA THR A 151 -18.42 12.28 -2.59
C THR A 151 -16.93 12.47 -2.94
N ILE A 152 -16.51 13.69 -3.25
CA ILE A 152 -15.10 13.95 -3.58
C ILE A 152 -14.17 13.64 -2.41
N PHE A 153 -14.52 14.08 -1.19
CA PHE A 153 -13.70 13.81 0.00
C PHE A 153 -13.68 12.34 0.38
N GLU A 154 -14.77 11.60 0.21
CA GLU A 154 -14.81 10.14 0.35
C GLU A 154 -13.89 9.45 -0.66
N ILE A 155 -13.93 9.85 -1.94
CA ILE A 155 -13.07 9.28 -2.99
C ILE A 155 -11.59 9.44 -2.63
N GLY A 156 -11.18 10.60 -2.13
CA GLY A 156 -9.80 10.85 -1.68
C GLY A 156 -9.38 9.90 -0.55
N ARG A 157 -10.26 9.70 0.43
CA ARG A 157 -10.01 8.78 1.56
C ARG A 157 -9.96 7.33 1.12
N ARG A 158 -10.93 6.88 0.34
CA ARG A 158 -10.98 5.54 -0.24
C ARG A 158 -9.75 5.24 -1.10
N HIS A 159 -9.33 6.19 -1.94
CA HIS A 159 -8.12 6.05 -2.75
C HIS A 159 -6.88 5.81 -1.89
N LYS A 160 -6.69 6.61 -0.84
CA LYS A 160 -5.54 6.49 0.05
C LYS A 160 -5.49 5.15 0.76
N ILE A 161 -6.62 4.65 1.27
CA ILE A 161 -6.66 3.35 1.95
C ILE A 161 -6.29 2.22 0.99
N MET A 162 -6.77 2.29 -0.25
CA MET A 162 -6.43 1.31 -1.29
C MET A 162 -4.97 1.42 -1.77
N ASN A 163 -4.37 2.62 -1.70
CA ASN A 163 -3.03 2.91 -2.20
C ASN A 163 -2.24 3.74 -1.15
N PRO A 164 -1.88 3.17 0.02
CA PRO A 164 -1.24 3.90 1.12
C PRO A 164 0.05 4.63 0.75
N GLU A 165 0.70 4.28 -0.36
CA GLU A 165 1.89 4.94 -0.89
C GLU A 165 1.65 6.23 -1.67
N LYS A 166 0.41 6.49 -2.10
CA LYS A 166 0.00 7.68 -2.86
C LYS A 166 -0.43 8.82 -1.94
N MET A 167 -0.65 10.01 -2.50
CA MET A 167 -1.08 11.23 -1.77
C MET A 167 -0.21 11.57 -0.52
N ARG A 168 1.11 11.41 -0.59
CA ARG A 168 2.02 11.57 0.58
C ARG A 168 1.88 12.95 1.26
N SER A 169 1.83 14.03 0.49
CA SER A 169 1.69 15.40 0.99
C SER A 169 0.23 15.86 1.13
N ALA A 170 -0.64 15.42 0.22
CA ALA A 170 -2.03 15.90 0.13
C ALA A 170 -2.96 15.26 1.17
N TYR A 171 -2.74 13.98 1.52
CA TYR A 171 -3.69 13.26 2.37
C TYR A 171 -3.75 13.79 3.81
N GLY A 172 -2.62 14.18 4.39
CA GLY A 172 -2.59 14.79 5.72
C GLY A 172 -3.44 16.07 5.77
N LYS A 173 -3.32 16.92 4.73
CA LYS A 173 -4.14 18.13 4.60
C LYS A 173 -5.63 17.80 4.51
N LEU A 174 -6.00 16.82 3.69
CA LEU A 174 -7.39 16.35 3.58
C LEU A 174 -7.93 15.93 4.94
N MET A 175 -7.21 15.07 5.65
CA MET A 175 -7.69 14.55 6.93
C MET A 175 -7.77 15.61 8.02
N TYR A 176 -6.83 16.57 8.07
CA TYR A 176 -6.91 17.67 9.03
C TYR A 176 -8.05 18.63 8.72
N LEU A 177 -8.29 18.92 7.45
CA LEU A 177 -9.44 19.70 7.02
C LEU A 177 -10.75 19.03 7.42
N LEU A 178 -10.87 17.73 7.16
CA LEU A 178 -12.06 16.96 7.53
C LEU A 178 -12.22 16.85 9.04
N ALA A 179 -11.15 16.61 9.80
CA ALA A 179 -11.19 16.58 11.26
C ALA A 179 -11.65 17.93 11.85
N ASP A 180 -11.15 19.05 11.31
CA ASP A 180 -11.58 20.38 11.71
C ASP A 180 -13.04 20.66 11.32
N SER A 181 -13.51 20.13 10.18
CA SER A 181 -14.91 20.25 9.75
C SER A 181 -15.91 19.54 10.69
N MET A 182 -15.44 18.56 11.48
CA MET A 182 -16.23 17.83 12.47
C MET A 182 -16.34 18.57 13.82
N ILE A 183 -15.67 19.72 13.99
CA ILE A 183 -15.81 20.53 15.20
C ILE A 183 -17.20 21.17 15.19
N PRO A 184 -18.02 21.05 16.28
CA PRO A 184 -19.41 21.51 16.28
C PRO A 184 -19.60 22.97 15.82
N GLU A 185 -18.80 23.90 16.36
CA GLU A 185 -18.85 25.32 15.96
C GLU A 185 -18.53 25.53 14.47
N VAL A 186 -17.58 24.75 13.93
CA VAL A 186 -17.22 24.84 12.50
C VAL A 186 -18.34 24.28 11.65
N GLN A 187 -18.90 23.13 12.02
CA GLN A 187 -19.98 22.47 11.31
C GLN A 187 -21.23 23.37 11.24
N ASP A 188 -21.61 23.98 12.36
CA ASP A 188 -22.73 24.93 12.44
C ASP A 188 -22.51 26.13 11.51
N MET A 189 -21.28 26.67 11.45
CA MET A 189 -20.94 27.79 10.57
C MET A 189 -20.79 27.39 9.09
N LEU A 190 -20.46 26.13 8.80
CA LEU A 190 -20.31 25.62 7.45
C LEU A 190 -21.66 25.45 6.77
N GLY A 191 -22.68 25.01 7.53
CA GLY A 191 -24.04 24.75 7.05
C GLY A 191 -24.24 23.37 6.40
N PHE A 192 -23.16 22.59 6.24
CA PHE A 192 -23.20 21.25 5.65
C PHE A 192 -22.11 20.34 6.25
N ASN A 193 -22.24 19.02 6.06
CA ASN A 193 -21.27 18.04 6.53
C ASN A 193 -20.32 17.62 5.40
N CYS A 194 -19.01 17.60 5.68
CA CYS A 194 -18.00 17.18 4.71
C CYS A 194 -17.73 15.66 4.69
N VAL A 195 -18.20 14.91 5.69
CA VAL A 195 -17.79 13.51 5.90
C VAL A 195 -18.96 12.54 5.78
N VAL A 196 -18.84 11.57 4.88
CA VAL A 196 -19.70 10.38 4.80
C VAL A 196 -18.90 9.09 5.03
N PRO A 197 -19.54 7.96 5.39
CA PRO A 197 -18.83 6.69 5.50
C PRO A 197 -18.15 6.28 4.18
N ILE A 198 -16.97 5.68 4.27
CA ILE A 198 -16.28 5.13 3.10
C ILE A 198 -17.07 3.97 2.50
N SER A 199 -17.20 3.97 1.17
CA SER A 199 -17.88 2.91 0.45
C SER A 199 -17.03 1.64 0.41
N THR A 200 -17.57 0.56 0.97
CA THR A 200 -16.91 -0.74 1.07
C THR A 200 -17.63 -1.79 0.23
N VAL A 201 -16.94 -2.87 -0.09
CA VAL A 201 -17.55 -4.05 -0.72
C VAL A 201 -18.75 -4.53 0.09
N TYR A 202 -18.65 -4.54 1.43
CA TYR A 202 -19.75 -4.95 2.29
C TYR A 202 -20.95 -4.00 2.23
N SER A 203 -20.76 -2.69 2.41
CA SER A 203 -21.87 -1.73 2.41
C SER A 203 -22.60 -1.74 1.06
N PHE A 204 -21.85 -1.74 -0.03
CA PHE A 204 -22.38 -1.78 -1.38
C PHE A 204 -23.20 -3.04 -1.68
N LEU A 205 -22.68 -4.22 -1.32
CA LEU A 205 -23.41 -5.48 -1.48
C LEU A 205 -24.62 -5.56 -0.55
N LYS A 206 -24.52 -5.06 0.68
CA LYS A 206 -25.61 -5.07 1.66
C LYS A 206 -26.81 -4.25 1.16
N GLU A 207 -26.56 -3.03 0.70
CA GLU A 207 -27.59 -2.14 0.13
C GLU A 207 -28.33 -2.77 -1.06
N ARG A 208 -27.66 -3.65 -1.81
CA ARG A 208 -28.18 -4.30 -3.01
C ARG A 208 -28.59 -5.75 -2.79
N ASN A 209 -28.72 -6.19 -1.53
CA ASN A 209 -29.05 -7.57 -1.14
C ASN A 209 -28.12 -8.66 -1.74
N GLY A 210 -26.86 -8.31 -2.00
CA GLY A 210 -25.85 -9.13 -2.66
C GLY A 210 -24.89 -9.88 -1.73
N LEU A 211 -25.07 -9.83 -0.40
CA LEU A 211 -24.12 -10.42 0.56
C LEU A 211 -23.90 -11.93 0.37
N LYS A 212 -24.87 -12.65 -0.21
CA LYS A 212 -24.77 -14.09 -0.49
C LYS A 212 -23.55 -14.46 -1.34
N ILE A 213 -23.06 -13.54 -2.18
CA ILE A 213 -21.84 -13.74 -3.00
C ILE A 213 -20.64 -14.05 -2.11
N LEU A 214 -20.54 -13.43 -0.93
CA LEU A 214 -19.43 -13.60 0.02
C LEU A 214 -19.40 -14.99 0.67
N HIS A 215 -20.51 -15.72 0.59
CA HIS A 215 -20.71 -17.04 1.21
C HIS A 215 -20.53 -18.19 0.22
N GLU A 216 -20.07 -17.92 -1.00
CA GLU A 216 -19.78 -18.94 -2.01
C GLU A 216 -18.34 -19.45 -1.94
N ASP A 217 -18.15 -20.78 -1.91
CA ASP A 217 -16.81 -21.39 -1.83
C ASP A 217 -15.85 -20.91 -2.94
N ILE A 218 -16.38 -20.67 -4.14
CA ILE A 218 -15.59 -20.23 -5.29
C ILE A 218 -15.12 -18.77 -5.18
N ILE A 219 -15.54 -18.00 -4.16
CA ILE A 219 -15.08 -16.62 -3.97
C ILE A 219 -13.58 -16.56 -3.69
N LEU A 220 -13.02 -17.55 -3.00
CA LEU A 220 -11.58 -17.63 -2.76
C LEU A 220 -10.82 -17.75 -4.09
N LEU A 221 -11.33 -18.56 -5.02
CA LEU A 221 -10.77 -18.70 -6.37
C LEU A 221 -10.96 -17.43 -7.21
N ALA A 222 -12.12 -16.77 -7.10
CA ALA A 222 -12.41 -15.55 -7.84
C ALA A 222 -11.53 -14.36 -7.40
N THR A 223 -11.10 -14.35 -6.14
CA THR A 223 -10.38 -13.22 -5.52
C THR A 223 -8.91 -13.52 -5.21
N MET A 224 -8.44 -14.74 -5.48
CA MET A 224 -7.03 -15.10 -5.29
C MET A 224 -6.11 -14.28 -6.18
N GLU A 225 -4.89 -14.08 -5.72
CA GLU A 225 -3.83 -13.50 -6.53
C GLU A 225 -3.10 -14.58 -7.34
N ILE A 226 -2.66 -14.20 -8.54
CA ILE A 226 -1.85 -15.06 -9.39
C ILE A 226 -0.39 -14.70 -9.15
N ILE A 227 0.33 -15.59 -8.46
CA ILE A 227 1.76 -15.42 -8.18
C ILE A 227 2.56 -16.10 -9.29
N PRO A 228 3.36 -15.34 -10.09
CA PRO A 228 4.11 -15.90 -11.22
C PRO A 228 5.42 -16.58 -10.81
N ASP A 229 5.98 -16.24 -9.65
CA ASP A 229 7.30 -16.69 -9.19
C ASP A 229 7.45 -18.22 -9.25
N GLY A 230 8.47 -18.70 -9.96
CA GLY A 230 8.79 -20.12 -10.08
C GLY A 230 7.83 -20.94 -10.96
N LYS A 231 6.88 -20.31 -11.66
CA LYS A 231 5.89 -21.01 -12.50
C LYS A 231 6.11 -20.79 -14.00
N PRO A 232 5.89 -21.84 -14.83
CA PRO A 232 5.90 -21.67 -16.28
C PRO A 232 4.65 -20.90 -16.76
N ARG A 233 4.78 -20.22 -17.90
CA ARG A 233 3.74 -19.34 -18.46
C ARG A 233 2.40 -20.03 -18.68
N ASN A 234 2.40 -21.30 -19.07
CA ASN A 234 1.18 -22.10 -19.28
C ASN A 234 0.39 -22.32 -17.97
N GLN A 235 1.08 -22.58 -16.86
CA GLN A 235 0.45 -22.74 -15.55
C GLN A 235 -0.18 -21.42 -15.08
N ILE A 236 0.54 -20.30 -15.26
CA ILE A 236 0.03 -18.96 -14.94
C ILE A 236 -1.25 -18.68 -15.74
N GLN A 237 -1.24 -18.96 -17.04
CA GLN A 237 -2.40 -18.75 -17.91
C GLN A 237 -3.60 -19.64 -17.52
N ALA A 238 -3.34 -20.88 -17.08
CA ALA A 238 -4.38 -21.77 -16.59
C ALA A 238 -4.99 -21.29 -15.25
N GLU A 239 -4.18 -20.73 -14.35
CA GLU A 239 -4.67 -20.11 -13.11
C GLU A 239 -5.50 -18.85 -13.39
N ILE A 240 -5.07 -17.99 -14.33
CA ILE A 240 -5.82 -16.81 -14.79
C ILE A 240 -7.19 -17.23 -15.32
N LYS A 241 -7.24 -18.18 -16.27
CA LYS A 241 -8.50 -18.66 -16.85
C LYS A 241 -9.45 -19.23 -15.80
N ARG A 242 -8.93 -19.96 -14.79
CA ARG A 242 -9.75 -20.49 -13.69
C ARG A 242 -10.33 -19.37 -12.82
N LYS A 243 -9.55 -18.35 -12.50
CA LYS A 243 -10.01 -17.17 -11.76
C LYS A 243 -11.09 -16.42 -12.53
N GLU A 244 -10.86 -16.12 -13.81
CA GLU A 244 -11.83 -15.43 -14.67
C GLU A 244 -13.15 -16.20 -14.79
N LYS A 245 -13.08 -17.54 -14.96
CA LYS A 245 -14.28 -18.40 -14.97
C LYS A 245 -15.05 -18.34 -13.65
N ALA A 246 -14.36 -18.29 -12.51
CA ALA A 246 -15.00 -18.16 -11.19
C ALA A 246 -15.69 -16.80 -11.01
N ILE A 247 -15.04 -15.71 -11.42
CA ILE A 247 -15.61 -14.36 -11.41
C ILE A 247 -16.88 -14.31 -12.28
N GLU A 248 -16.81 -14.86 -13.50
CA GLU A 248 -17.95 -14.88 -14.42
C GLU A 248 -19.10 -15.73 -13.88
N SER A 249 -18.80 -16.89 -13.30
CA SER A 249 -19.79 -17.76 -12.69
C SER A 249 -20.55 -17.07 -11.54
N LEU A 250 -19.83 -16.36 -10.66
CA LEU A 250 -20.46 -15.60 -9.57
C LEU A 250 -21.31 -14.45 -10.11
N SER A 251 -20.76 -13.70 -11.07
CA SER A 251 -21.42 -12.53 -11.65
C SER A 251 -22.73 -12.91 -12.36
N ARG A 252 -22.75 -14.00 -13.14
CA ARG A 252 -23.96 -14.50 -13.80
C ARG A 252 -25.01 -15.04 -12.84
N ARG A 253 -24.58 -15.72 -11.76
CA ARG A 253 -25.49 -16.37 -10.82
C ARG A 253 -26.20 -15.37 -9.91
N TYR A 254 -25.52 -14.29 -9.55
CA TYR A 254 -26.00 -13.34 -8.55
C TYR A 254 -26.44 -11.99 -9.11
N GLN A 255 -26.36 -11.78 -10.44
CA GLN A 255 -26.85 -10.55 -11.04
C GLN A 255 -28.35 -10.36 -10.80
N SER A 256 -28.74 -9.11 -10.60
CA SER A 256 -30.13 -8.68 -10.49
C SER A 256 -30.29 -7.27 -11.06
N LYS A 257 -31.53 -6.78 -11.15
CA LYS A 257 -31.80 -5.40 -11.57
C LYS A 257 -31.10 -4.36 -10.69
N ALA A 258 -30.95 -4.65 -9.39
CA ALA A 258 -30.30 -3.76 -8.43
C ALA A 258 -28.78 -4.01 -8.27
N LEU A 259 -28.29 -5.14 -8.81
CA LEU A 259 -26.88 -5.54 -8.74
C LEU A 259 -26.45 -6.15 -10.09
N PRO A 260 -26.11 -5.31 -11.08
CA PRO A 260 -25.62 -5.76 -12.37
C PRO A 260 -24.37 -6.65 -12.26
N ALA A 261 -24.12 -7.49 -13.28
CA ALA A 261 -22.94 -8.35 -13.31
C ALA A 261 -21.62 -7.57 -13.20
N ASP A 262 -21.53 -6.40 -13.83
CA ASP A 262 -20.32 -5.56 -13.76
C ASP A 262 -20.03 -5.05 -12.35
N ASP A 263 -21.05 -4.72 -11.57
CA ASP A 263 -20.91 -4.31 -10.18
C ASP A 263 -20.40 -5.47 -9.31
N ILE A 264 -20.85 -6.70 -9.59
CA ILE A 264 -20.32 -7.90 -8.93
C ILE A 264 -18.85 -8.10 -9.27
N ARG A 265 -18.48 -7.99 -10.56
CA ARG A 265 -17.07 -8.05 -10.99
C ARG A 265 -16.25 -6.99 -10.27
N HIS A 266 -16.75 -5.77 -10.18
CA HIS A 266 -16.09 -4.65 -9.50
C HIS A 266 -15.83 -4.93 -8.02
N CYS A 267 -16.80 -5.50 -7.30
CA CYS A 267 -16.63 -5.96 -5.93
C CYS A 267 -15.55 -7.04 -5.82
N LEU A 268 -15.57 -8.05 -6.69
CA LEU A 268 -14.59 -9.14 -6.70
C LEU A 268 -13.17 -8.64 -7.02
N TYR A 269 -13.04 -7.69 -7.95
CA TYR A 269 -11.77 -7.03 -8.24
C TYR A 269 -11.26 -6.22 -7.05
N SER A 270 -12.14 -5.51 -6.33
CA SER A 270 -11.77 -4.76 -5.13
C SER A 270 -11.20 -5.67 -4.04
N ILE A 271 -11.80 -6.86 -3.84
CA ILE A 271 -11.25 -7.89 -2.92
C ILE A 271 -9.91 -8.43 -3.43
N GLY A 272 -9.80 -8.70 -4.74
CA GLY A 272 -8.57 -9.17 -5.36
C GLY A 272 -7.41 -8.18 -5.21
N ASP A 273 -7.67 -6.88 -5.43
CA ASP A 273 -6.72 -5.79 -5.23
C ASP A 273 -6.28 -5.70 -3.76
N ASN A 274 -7.22 -5.83 -2.81
CA ASN A 274 -6.90 -5.91 -1.39
C ASN A 274 -5.98 -7.10 -1.07
N ASN A 275 -6.28 -8.29 -1.58
CA ASN A 275 -5.45 -9.47 -1.37
C ASN A 275 -4.02 -9.27 -1.90
N ALA A 276 -3.88 -8.68 -3.09
CA ALA A 276 -2.59 -8.39 -3.70
C ALA A 276 -1.79 -7.35 -2.92
N TYR A 277 -2.44 -6.29 -2.45
CA TYR A 277 -1.81 -5.29 -1.59
C TYR A 277 -1.30 -5.91 -0.29
N LEU A 278 -2.17 -6.63 0.44
CA LEU A 278 -1.80 -7.21 1.73
C LEU A 278 -0.65 -8.22 1.58
N ARG A 279 -0.67 -9.05 0.54
CA ARG A 279 0.42 -10.00 0.26
C ARG A 279 1.74 -9.27 -0.02
N SER A 280 1.75 -8.36 -0.98
CA SER A 280 2.98 -7.66 -1.39
C SER A 280 3.65 -6.91 -0.23
N ASN A 281 2.86 -6.43 0.74
CA ASN A 281 3.38 -5.78 1.93
C ASN A 281 3.79 -6.76 3.04
N ARG A 282 3.00 -7.81 3.27
CA ARG A 282 3.23 -8.80 4.35
C ARG A 282 4.37 -9.77 4.06
N ASP A 283 4.47 -10.26 2.82
CA ASP A 283 5.38 -11.33 2.44
C ASP A 283 6.88 -11.00 2.58
N PRO A 284 7.34 -9.74 2.45
CA PRO A 284 8.70 -9.36 2.86
C PRO A 284 9.04 -9.76 4.30
N CYS A 285 8.11 -9.63 5.26
CA CYS A 285 8.32 -10.11 6.64
C CYS A 285 8.53 -11.63 6.67
N GLU A 286 7.74 -12.37 5.90
CA GLU A 286 7.84 -13.84 5.81
C GLU A 286 9.15 -14.29 5.16
N LYS A 287 9.62 -13.58 4.13
CA LYS A 287 10.92 -13.83 3.50
C LYS A 287 12.07 -13.58 4.48
N MET A 288 12.04 -12.47 5.22
CA MET A 288 13.04 -12.17 6.24
C MET A 288 13.04 -13.17 7.39
N LEU A 289 11.86 -13.67 7.80
CA LEU A 289 11.76 -14.76 8.78
C LEU A 289 12.45 -16.02 8.29
N ARG A 290 12.21 -16.43 7.04
CA ARG A 290 12.89 -17.59 6.45
C ARG A 290 14.40 -17.40 6.38
N TYR A 291 14.88 -16.21 6.05
CA TYR A 291 16.32 -15.91 6.07
C TYR A 291 16.89 -16.02 7.48
N LEU A 292 16.20 -15.50 8.50
CA LEU A 292 16.61 -15.64 9.90
C LEU A 292 16.72 -17.13 10.31
N GLU A 293 15.66 -17.89 10.06
CA GLU A 293 15.53 -19.30 10.48
C GLU A 293 16.48 -20.25 9.73
N SER A 294 16.83 -19.94 8.48
CA SER A 294 17.77 -20.74 7.68
C SER A 294 19.24 -20.36 7.88
N SER A 295 19.53 -19.11 8.26
CA SER A 295 20.92 -18.60 8.31
C SER A 295 21.51 -18.55 9.72
N PHE A 296 20.68 -18.59 10.77
CA PHE A 296 21.12 -18.44 12.17
C PHE A 296 20.44 -19.49 13.06
N HIS A 297 21.23 -20.21 13.85
CA HIS A 297 20.69 -21.14 14.84
C HIS A 297 20.34 -20.39 16.14
N PRO A 298 19.15 -20.57 16.75
CA PRO A 298 18.68 -19.74 17.86
C PRO A 298 19.64 -19.69 19.08
N THR A 299 20.26 -20.82 19.43
CA THR A 299 21.07 -20.98 20.65
C THR A 299 22.54 -21.25 20.39
N SER A 300 22.96 -21.36 19.13
CA SER A 300 24.30 -21.81 18.77
C SER A 300 24.91 -20.87 17.73
N PRO A 301 25.46 -19.72 18.18
CA PRO A 301 26.00 -18.75 17.26
C PRO A 301 27.21 -19.31 16.51
N GLU A 302 27.27 -19.05 15.21
CA GLU A 302 28.47 -19.30 14.42
C GLU A 302 29.51 -18.19 14.65
N ALA A 303 30.79 -18.57 14.64
CA ALA A 303 31.89 -17.63 14.81
C ALA A 303 31.83 -16.49 13.78
N GLY A 304 31.85 -15.24 14.24
CA GLY A 304 31.74 -14.05 13.38
C GLY A 304 30.31 -13.62 13.04
N TYR A 305 29.30 -14.46 13.27
CA TYR A 305 27.89 -14.21 12.92
C TYR A 305 26.94 -14.24 14.13
N ALA A 306 27.48 -14.11 15.34
CA ALA A 306 26.67 -13.92 16.53
C ALA A 306 25.83 -12.64 16.41
N LEU A 307 24.52 -12.78 16.62
CA LEU A 307 23.55 -11.67 16.62
C LEU A 307 23.54 -10.83 17.90
N GLY A 308 24.32 -11.16 18.92
CA GLY A 308 24.32 -10.41 20.19
C GLY A 308 24.65 -8.92 19.99
N ILE A 309 24.01 -8.07 20.78
CA ILE A 309 24.20 -6.61 20.78
C ILE A 309 24.44 -6.11 22.20
N HIS A 310 25.20 -5.02 22.33
CA HIS A 310 25.51 -4.41 23.62
C HIS A 310 25.29 -2.90 23.57
N ALA A 311 24.52 -2.37 24.51
CA ALA A 311 24.25 -0.95 24.60
C ALA A 311 25.56 -0.15 24.71
N GLY A 312 25.69 0.92 23.92
CA GLY A 312 26.88 1.75 23.81
C GLY A 312 27.93 1.24 22.81
N ALA A 313 27.84 0.00 22.34
CA ALA A 313 28.68 -0.50 21.26
C ALA A 313 28.01 -0.24 19.90
N GLN A 314 28.76 0.28 18.93
CA GLN A 314 28.28 0.49 17.54
C GLN A 314 26.96 1.28 17.43
N GLY A 315 26.67 2.14 18.41
CA GLY A 315 25.44 2.95 18.44
C GLY A 315 24.19 2.22 18.98
N HIS A 316 24.31 0.95 19.37
CA HIS A 316 23.21 0.16 19.94
C HIS A 316 22.72 0.75 21.27
N ARG A 317 21.43 0.63 21.54
CA ARG A 317 20.80 1.08 22.79
C ARG A 317 20.25 -0.05 23.64
N LEU A 318 20.06 -1.23 23.06
CA LEU A 318 19.67 -2.45 23.76
C LEU A 318 20.89 -3.36 23.96
N SER A 319 20.80 -4.19 25.00
CA SER A 319 21.77 -5.25 25.29
C SER A 319 21.05 -6.60 25.27
N HIS A 320 21.37 -7.43 24.30
CA HIS A 320 20.83 -8.77 24.14
C HIS A 320 21.97 -9.73 23.83
N ASP A 321 21.94 -10.93 24.43
CA ASP A 321 22.76 -12.02 23.93
C ASP A 321 22.22 -12.53 22.58
N HIS A 322 22.89 -13.53 22.00
CA HIS A 322 22.53 -14.07 20.69
C HIS A 322 21.08 -14.59 20.65
N GLU A 323 20.71 -15.42 21.63
CA GLU A 323 19.39 -16.06 21.69
C GLU A 323 18.29 -15.01 21.90
N THR A 324 18.52 -14.05 22.80
CA THR A 324 17.58 -12.96 23.05
C THR A 324 17.39 -12.10 21.81
N GLN A 325 18.47 -11.74 21.09
CA GLN A 325 18.33 -10.97 19.85
C GLN A 325 17.61 -11.77 18.77
N TYR A 326 17.93 -13.06 18.61
CA TYR A 326 17.25 -13.93 17.65
C TYR A 326 15.74 -13.97 17.90
N ILE A 327 15.33 -14.22 19.15
CA ILE A 327 13.92 -14.23 19.56
C ILE A 327 13.29 -12.86 19.32
N TYR A 328 13.99 -11.78 19.68
CA TYR A 328 13.50 -10.41 19.54
C TYR A 328 13.23 -10.04 18.07
N VAL A 329 14.11 -10.40 17.15
CA VAL A 329 13.92 -10.19 15.70
C VAL A 329 12.77 -11.06 15.19
N ASN A 330 12.76 -12.36 15.52
CA ASN A 330 11.77 -13.32 15.05
C ASN A 330 10.33 -12.89 15.43
N GLN A 331 10.11 -12.58 16.71
CA GLN A 331 8.79 -12.14 17.17
C GLN A 331 8.37 -10.78 16.57
N THR A 332 9.33 -9.88 16.28
CA THR A 332 9.05 -8.56 15.70
C THR A 332 8.59 -8.70 14.26
N LEU A 333 9.30 -9.49 13.45
CA LEU A 333 8.90 -9.77 12.08
C LEU A 333 7.54 -10.50 12.02
N LYS A 334 7.28 -11.42 12.96
CA LYS A 334 5.96 -12.06 13.10
C LYS A 334 4.88 -11.05 13.45
N LEU A 335 5.11 -10.14 14.40
CA LEU A 335 4.16 -9.09 14.75
C LEU A 335 3.87 -8.17 13.55
N TRP A 336 4.91 -7.68 12.88
CA TRP A 336 4.76 -6.86 11.68
C TRP A 336 3.97 -7.58 10.60
N ARG A 337 4.23 -8.87 10.37
CA ARG A 337 3.44 -9.69 9.44
C ARG A 337 1.95 -9.68 9.77
N GLU A 338 1.57 -9.84 11.04
CA GLU A 338 0.16 -9.84 11.45
C GLU A 338 -0.46 -8.43 11.33
N ILE A 339 0.27 -7.36 11.65
CA ILE A 339 -0.17 -5.97 11.45
C ILE A 339 -0.43 -5.68 9.97
N LEU A 340 0.53 -6.03 9.10
CA LEU A 340 0.41 -5.82 7.65
C LEU A 340 -0.72 -6.64 7.03
N ASN A 341 -1.07 -7.78 7.63
CA ASN A 341 -2.20 -8.59 7.19
C ASN A 341 -3.56 -7.89 7.44
N ASP A 342 -3.64 -7.01 8.43
CA ASP A 342 -4.85 -6.26 8.79
C ASP A 342 -4.74 -4.78 8.38
N MET A 343 -3.81 -4.42 7.48
CA MET A 343 -3.47 -3.03 7.17
C MET A 343 -4.66 -2.19 6.69
N PHE A 344 -5.51 -2.70 5.80
CA PHE A 344 -6.71 -1.96 5.34
C PHE A 344 -7.72 -1.73 6.47
N LYS A 345 -7.87 -2.71 7.37
CA LYS A 345 -8.70 -2.57 8.56
C LYS A 345 -8.15 -1.48 9.46
N LEU A 346 -6.85 -1.47 9.73
CA LEU A 346 -6.22 -0.45 10.56
C LEU A 346 -6.37 0.95 9.94
N TRP A 347 -6.25 1.07 8.61
CA TRP A 347 -6.53 2.32 7.88
C TRP A 347 -7.97 2.81 8.03
N MET A 348 -8.96 1.92 7.90
CA MET A 348 -10.38 2.26 8.11
C MET A 348 -10.67 2.65 9.57
N LEU A 349 -10.04 1.99 10.54
CA LEU A 349 -10.17 2.34 11.96
C LEU A 349 -9.46 3.68 12.27
N ALA A 350 -8.35 3.98 11.59
CA ALA A 350 -7.68 5.27 11.71
C ALA A 350 -8.55 6.41 11.17
N ASP A 351 -9.21 6.21 10.01
CA ASP A 351 -10.21 7.15 9.49
C ASP A 351 -11.33 7.41 10.52
N GLN A 352 -11.88 6.35 11.10
CA GLN A 352 -12.91 6.43 12.14
C GLN A 352 -12.45 7.19 13.39
N ASP A 353 -11.25 6.91 13.89
CA ASP A 353 -10.72 7.56 15.09
C ASP A 353 -10.48 9.06 14.83
N ILE A 354 -9.95 9.44 13.66
CA ILE A 354 -9.66 10.84 13.31
C ILE A 354 -10.93 11.67 13.12
N LEU A 355 -11.95 11.10 12.46
CA LEU A 355 -13.16 11.82 12.06
C LEU A 355 -14.34 11.62 13.03
N GLY A 356 -14.11 10.98 14.17
CA GLY A 356 -15.14 10.78 15.19
C GLY A 356 -15.56 12.09 15.86
N ALA A 357 -16.82 12.49 15.72
CA ALA A 357 -17.37 13.72 16.32
C ALA A 357 -17.23 13.78 17.86
N SER A 358 -17.22 12.61 18.52
CA SER A 358 -17.04 12.49 19.98
C SER A 358 -15.57 12.38 20.41
N ASN A 359 -14.62 12.47 19.48
CA ASN A 359 -13.20 12.25 19.72
C ASN A 359 -12.36 13.47 19.30
N PRO A 360 -12.48 14.63 19.96
CA PRO A 360 -11.75 15.83 19.57
C PRO A 360 -10.24 15.69 19.83
N TYR A 361 -9.43 16.29 18.94
CA TYR A 361 -8.00 16.41 19.16
C TYR A 361 -7.66 17.61 20.05
N ARG A 362 -6.44 17.61 20.61
CA ARG A 362 -5.82 18.74 21.30
C ARG A 362 -4.54 19.14 20.61
N LEU A 363 -4.41 20.42 20.24
CA LEU A 363 -3.17 20.95 19.69
C LEU A 363 -2.14 21.06 20.82
N THR A 364 -1.05 20.30 20.72
CA THR A 364 -0.11 20.09 21.82
C THR A 364 1.32 20.12 21.31
N GLN A 365 2.22 20.81 22.03
CA GLN A 365 3.65 20.74 21.77
C GLN A 365 4.21 19.45 22.36
N THR A 366 4.64 18.51 21.51
CA THR A 366 5.05 17.17 21.95
C THR A 366 6.55 17.02 22.19
N GLY A 367 7.33 18.09 21.99
CA GLY A 367 8.79 18.05 21.92
C GLY A 367 9.33 17.77 20.51
N GLN A 368 8.50 17.18 19.62
CA GLN A 368 8.82 16.96 18.21
C GLN A 368 8.19 18.03 17.29
N GLY A 369 7.43 18.96 17.85
CA GLY A 369 6.64 19.95 17.12
C GLY A 369 5.24 20.09 17.69
N LEU A 370 4.45 20.96 17.04
CA LEU A 370 3.05 21.19 17.36
C LEU A 370 2.20 20.14 16.64
N HIS A 371 1.51 19.29 17.40
CA HIS A 371 0.74 18.18 16.86
C HIS A 371 -0.71 18.21 17.30
N ARG A 372 -1.60 17.74 16.42
CA ARG A 372 -2.98 17.36 16.76
C ARG A 372 -2.94 16.02 17.49
N VAL A 373 -2.87 16.05 18.82
CA VAL A 373 -2.87 14.85 19.66
C VAL A 373 -4.31 14.39 19.87
N GLN A 374 -4.64 13.16 19.49
CA GLN A 374 -6.00 12.64 19.48
C GLN A 374 -6.03 11.19 19.96
N PRO A 375 -6.91 10.81 20.91
CA PRO A 375 -7.09 9.41 21.27
C PRO A 375 -7.42 8.55 20.05
N CYS A 376 -6.97 7.30 20.01
CA CYS A 376 -7.29 6.39 18.91
C CYS A 376 -7.84 5.06 19.43
N PRO A 377 -9.04 5.06 20.05
CA PRO A 377 -9.58 3.89 20.74
C PRO A 377 -9.81 2.70 19.81
N ALA A 378 -10.23 2.92 18.56
CA ALA A 378 -10.54 1.83 17.64
C ALA A 378 -9.26 1.15 17.15
N VAL A 379 -8.26 1.92 16.72
CA VAL A 379 -6.94 1.41 16.33
C VAL A 379 -6.23 0.77 17.51
N SER A 380 -6.26 1.40 18.70
CA SER A 380 -5.64 0.88 19.92
C SER A 380 -6.15 -0.52 20.25
N ARG A 381 -7.47 -0.71 20.26
CA ARG A 381 -8.09 -2.00 20.56
C ARG A 381 -7.67 -3.08 19.58
N GLU A 382 -7.64 -2.79 18.28
CA GLU A 382 -7.23 -3.78 17.28
C GLU A 382 -5.74 -4.11 17.38
N MET A 383 -4.89 -3.13 17.66
CA MET A 383 -3.45 -3.34 17.85
C MET A 383 -3.15 -4.17 19.08
N HIS A 384 -3.80 -3.91 20.21
CA HIS A 384 -3.67 -4.76 21.41
C HIS A 384 -4.15 -6.19 21.14
N ARG A 385 -5.25 -6.36 20.38
CA ARG A 385 -5.72 -7.69 19.97
C ARG A 385 -4.69 -8.42 19.10
N THR A 386 -4.06 -7.71 18.17
CA THR A 386 -3.03 -8.25 17.27
C THR A 386 -1.77 -8.63 18.05
N LEU A 387 -1.31 -7.75 18.93
CA LEU A 387 -0.18 -8.00 19.82
C LEU A 387 -0.42 -9.23 20.70
N PHE A 388 -1.58 -9.32 21.35
CA PHE A 388 -1.92 -10.46 22.20
C PHE A 388 -1.89 -11.79 21.43
N LYS A 389 -2.43 -11.82 20.20
CA LYS A 389 -2.34 -13.00 19.32
C LYS A 389 -0.89 -13.34 18.98
N ALA A 390 -0.07 -12.35 18.67
CA ALA A 390 1.35 -12.54 18.35
C ALA A 390 2.12 -13.08 19.57
N GLN A 391 1.90 -12.52 20.76
CA GLN A 391 2.49 -12.98 22.02
C GLN A 391 2.12 -14.43 22.33
N LYS A 392 0.83 -14.78 22.20
CA LYS A 392 0.36 -16.15 22.41
C LYS A 392 1.02 -17.14 21.45
N LYS A 393 1.22 -16.76 20.18
CA LYS A 393 1.91 -17.58 19.18
C LYS A 393 3.43 -17.67 19.45
N ALA A 394 4.05 -16.62 20.00
CA ALA A 394 5.48 -16.58 20.28
C ALA A 394 5.88 -17.39 21.52
N GLY A 395 4.97 -17.55 22.49
CA GLY A 395 5.21 -18.26 23.75
C GLY A 395 6.00 -17.41 24.75
N THR A 396 7.18 -16.93 24.34
CA THR A 396 8.01 -15.96 25.07
C THR A 396 7.96 -14.61 24.37
N TRP A 397 7.98 -13.51 25.14
CA TRP A 397 8.00 -12.14 24.62
C TRP A 397 9.20 -11.34 25.15
N VAL A 398 10.05 -10.87 24.24
CA VAL A 398 11.22 -10.03 24.55
C VAL A 398 10.92 -8.54 24.29
N GLY A 399 11.35 -7.65 25.18
CA GLY A 399 11.15 -6.20 25.04
C GLY A 399 9.75 -5.71 25.42
N SER A 400 9.54 -4.39 25.32
CA SER A 400 8.31 -3.75 25.80
C SER A 400 7.09 -4.10 24.94
N SER A 401 5.93 -4.16 25.60
CA SER A 401 4.60 -4.35 24.99
C SER A 401 3.82 -3.04 24.84
N VAL A 402 4.43 -1.91 25.22
CA VAL A 402 3.80 -0.59 25.13
C VAL A 402 3.55 -0.23 23.67
N ILE A 403 2.31 0.18 23.38
CA ILE A 403 1.89 0.76 22.10
C ILE A 403 1.61 2.24 22.34
N HIS A 404 2.34 3.11 21.66
CA HIS A 404 2.13 4.55 21.69
C HIS A 404 1.07 4.94 20.67
N LEU A 405 0.01 5.60 21.13
CA LEU A 405 -1.10 5.96 20.27
C LEU A 405 -1.96 7.06 20.90
N GLY A 406 -2.07 8.20 20.24
CA GLY A 406 -2.76 9.36 20.78
C GLY A 406 -2.00 10.06 21.90
N ASP A 407 -0.66 9.99 21.88
CA ASP A 407 0.22 10.57 22.90
C ASP A 407 1.37 11.39 22.28
N LYS A 408 2.31 11.86 23.10
CA LYS A 408 3.45 12.67 22.62
C LYS A 408 4.36 11.96 21.60
N ASN A 409 4.42 10.62 21.63
CA ASN A 409 5.32 9.81 20.81
C ASN A 409 4.64 9.40 19.48
N VAL A 410 3.33 9.17 19.52
CA VAL A 410 2.49 8.92 18.34
C VAL A 410 1.20 9.74 18.50
N PRO A 411 1.17 10.98 17.97
CA PRO A 411 0.10 11.94 18.26
C PRO A 411 -1.30 11.51 17.87
N ASN A 412 -1.47 10.74 16.80
CA ASN A 412 -2.79 10.35 16.31
C ASN A 412 -2.68 9.13 15.39
N ALA A 413 -3.84 8.63 14.94
CA ALA A 413 -3.94 7.42 14.15
C ALA A 413 -3.28 7.53 12.76
N LEU A 414 -3.17 8.74 12.18
CA LEU A 414 -2.48 8.95 10.90
C LEU A 414 -0.98 8.74 11.03
N MET A 415 -0.38 9.31 12.08
CA MET A 415 1.04 9.10 12.38
C MET A 415 1.34 7.63 12.69
N PHE A 416 0.42 6.96 13.38
CA PHE A 416 0.53 5.54 13.66
C PHE A 416 0.54 4.69 12.39
N ILE A 417 -0.49 4.85 11.54
CA ILE A 417 -0.64 3.97 10.38
C ILE A 417 0.45 4.22 9.33
N ASP A 418 0.92 5.47 9.20
CA ASP A 418 2.01 5.81 8.29
C ASP A 418 3.33 5.12 8.68
N LYS A 419 3.63 5.00 9.98
CA LYS A 419 4.78 4.21 10.46
C LYS A 419 4.73 2.80 9.91
N TYR A 420 3.65 2.05 10.14
CA TYR A 420 3.60 0.64 9.72
C TYR A 420 3.55 0.43 8.20
N ASN A 421 3.15 1.42 7.41
CA ASN A 421 3.30 1.35 5.95
C ASN A 421 4.77 1.31 5.50
N GLN A 422 5.72 1.73 6.35
CA GLN A 422 7.14 1.72 6.02
C GLN A 422 7.78 0.33 6.12
N VAL A 423 7.16 -0.63 6.84
CA VAL A 423 7.75 -1.96 7.03
C VAL A 423 8.07 -2.63 5.68
N SER A 424 7.10 -2.65 4.75
CA SER A 424 7.31 -3.24 3.43
C SER A 424 8.34 -2.46 2.61
N ARG A 425 8.39 -1.13 2.76
CA ARG A 425 9.38 -0.26 2.09
C ARG A 425 10.80 -0.51 2.57
N ILE A 426 10.98 -0.88 3.84
CA ILE A 426 12.27 -1.26 4.41
C ILE A 426 12.66 -2.67 3.98
N LEU A 427 11.75 -3.64 4.13
CA LEU A 427 12.09 -5.06 3.95
C LEU A 427 12.14 -5.49 2.47
N SER A 428 11.32 -4.91 1.59
CA SER A 428 11.25 -5.33 0.19
C SER A 428 12.57 -5.13 -0.56
N PRO A 429 13.24 -3.96 -0.48
CA PRO A 429 14.52 -3.77 -1.16
C PRO A 429 15.62 -4.71 -0.64
N ILE A 430 15.61 -5.05 0.65
CA ILE A 430 16.52 -6.03 1.25
C ILE A 430 16.24 -7.41 0.64
N CYS A 431 14.98 -7.83 0.62
CA CYS A 431 14.58 -9.12 0.03
C CYS A 431 14.93 -9.24 -1.46
N ILE A 432 14.76 -8.15 -2.23
CA ILE A 432 15.15 -8.09 -3.65
C ILE A 432 16.67 -8.25 -3.77
N THR A 433 17.43 -7.50 -2.99
CA THR A 433 18.90 -7.58 -2.97
C THR A 433 19.37 -9.00 -2.68
N LEU A 434 18.86 -9.62 -1.61
CA LEU A 434 19.26 -10.97 -1.19
C LEU A 434 18.86 -12.05 -2.21
N GLY A 435 17.73 -11.87 -2.90
CA GLY A 435 17.22 -12.80 -3.91
C GLY A 435 17.92 -12.70 -5.27
N GLN A 436 18.48 -11.54 -5.61
CA GLN A 436 19.22 -11.33 -6.87
C GLN A 436 20.71 -11.63 -6.75
N LEU A 437 21.23 -11.88 -5.54
CA LEU A 437 22.65 -12.18 -5.32
C LEU A 437 23.17 -13.35 -6.17
N ASP A 438 22.36 -14.40 -6.35
CA ASP A 438 22.74 -15.55 -7.17
C ASP A 438 22.86 -15.16 -8.66
N GLU A 439 21.97 -14.29 -9.13
CA GLU A 439 21.98 -13.79 -10.51
C GLU A 439 23.20 -12.92 -10.81
N LEU A 440 23.67 -12.12 -9.83
CA LEU A 440 24.90 -11.34 -9.97
C LEU A 440 26.11 -12.23 -10.29
N SER A 441 26.12 -13.46 -9.77
CA SER A 441 27.21 -14.41 -9.98
C SER A 441 27.23 -15.03 -11.37
N ASN A 442 26.20 -14.81 -12.19
CA ASN A 442 26.21 -15.18 -13.62
C ASN A 442 27.21 -14.32 -14.42
N ASN A 443 27.56 -13.13 -13.91
CA ASN A 443 28.62 -12.31 -14.48
C ASN A 443 29.96 -12.60 -13.79
N GLU A 444 30.96 -13.05 -14.55
CA GLU A 444 32.27 -13.42 -14.00
C GLU A 444 32.98 -12.30 -13.24
N GLY A 445 32.83 -11.04 -13.68
CA GLY A 445 33.44 -9.88 -13.03
C GLY A 445 32.82 -9.60 -11.66
N LEU A 446 31.49 -9.66 -11.58
CA LEU A 446 30.75 -9.47 -10.34
C LEU A 446 30.97 -10.63 -9.37
N LYS A 447 31.00 -11.87 -9.88
CA LYS A 447 31.37 -13.04 -9.09
C LYS A 447 32.74 -12.88 -8.42
N LYS A 448 33.77 -12.50 -9.19
CA LYS A 448 35.12 -12.24 -8.64
C LYS A 448 35.12 -11.14 -7.57
N TYR A 449 34.32 -10.09 -7.75
CA TYR A 449 34.17 -9.04 -6.75
C TYR A 449 33.55 -9.59 -5.45
N ILE A 450 32.45 -10.34 -5.55
CA ILE A 450 31.76 -10.94 -4.40
C ILE A 450 32.65 -11.93 -3.67
N ASP A 451 33.30 -12.84 -4.40
CA ASP A 451 34.20 -13.85 -3.85
C ASP A 451 35.38 -13.18 -3.11
N ARG A 452 35.99 -12.16 -3.71
CA ARG A 452 37.14 -11.46 -3.10
C ARG A 452 36.77 -10.67 -1.86
N LYS A 453 35.62 -10.00 -1.87
CA LYS A 453 35.23 -9.07 -0.79
C LYS A 453 34.52 -9.75 0.36
N PHE A 454 33.67 -10.73 0.06
CA PHE A 454 32.79 -11.36 1.03
C PHE A 454 33.09 -12.84 1.24
N GLY A 455 33.87 -13.49 0.37
CA GLY A 455 34.11 -14.93 0.43
C GLY A 455 33.03 -15.78 -0.25
N GLY A 456 32.14 -15.14 -1.03
CA GLY A 456 31.11 -15.79 -1.82
C GLY A 456 29.71 -15.23 -1.59
N VAL A 457 28.75 -15.72 -2.38
CA VAL A 457 27.35 -15.26 -2.35
C VAL A 457 26.69 -15.51 -1.00
N GLU A 458 26.79 -16.72 -0.46
CA GLU A 458 26.20 -17.08 0.83
C GLU A 458 26.74 -16.20 1.96
N GLN A 459 28.05 -15.94 1.94
CA GLN A 459 28.71 -15.15 2.96
C GLN A 459 28.32 -13.66 2.87
N CYS A 460 28.19 -13.13 1.64
CA CYS A 460 27.66 -11.79 1.41
C CYS A 460 26.21 -11.67 1.92
N ARG A 461 25.37 -12.65 1.60
CA ARG A 461 23.97 -12.72 2.07
C ARG A 461 23.91 -12.71 3.59
N LYS A 462 24.75 -13.52 4.24
CA LYS A 462 24.81 -13.63 5.70
C LYS A 462 25.36 -12.38 6.37
N GLU A 463 26.33 -11.68 5.77
CA GLU A 463 26.85 -10.41 6.27
C GLU A 463 25.76 -9.32 6.29
N ILE A 464 24.99 -9.19 5.20
CA ILE A 464 23.85 -8.26 5.12
C ILE A 464 22.81 -8.61 6.19
N LEU A 465 22.44 -9.89 6.29
CA LEU A 465 21.43 -10.35 7.25
C LEU A 465 21.87 -10.15 8.71
N ALA A 466 23.13 -10.47 9.04
CA ALA A 466 23.64 -10.31 10.40
C ALA A 466 23.69 -8.83 10.81
N ASP A 467 24.13 -7.93 9.93
CA ASP A 467 24.12 -6.50 10.21
C ASP A 467 22.68 -5.96 10.36
N PHE A 468 21.75 -6.37 9.49
CA PHE A 468 20.34 -5.99 9.60
C PHE A 468 19.70 -6.49 10.91
N PHE A 469 19.82 -7.78 11.22
CA PHE A 469 19.20 -8.36 12.42
C PHE A 469 19.80 -7.85 13.74
N LYS A 470 21.02 -7.29 13.71
CA LYS A 470 21.58 -6.53 14.81
C LYS A 470 21.08 -5.08 14.82
N GLY A 471 21.48 -4.30 13.82
CA GLY A 471 21.32 -2.84 13.81
C GLY A 471 19.90 -2.35 13.57
N ALA A 472 19.05 -3.09 12.86
CA ALA A 472 17.66 -2.69 12.64
C ALA A 472 16.76 -2.98 13.86
N PHE A 473 17.28 -3.66 14.89
CA PHE A 473 16.54 -4.10 16.07
C PHE A 473 17.33 -3.83 17.37
N ASP A 474 18.08 -2.72 17.40
CA ASP A 474 19.01 -2.39 18.49
C ASP A 474 18.52 -1.26 19.44
N GLY A 475 17.30 -0.76 19.24
CA GLY A 475 16.70 0.34 20.00
C GLY A 475 17.23 1.73 19.64
N SER A 476 18.06 1.86 18.62
CA SER A 476 18.55 3.14 18.09
C SER A 476 17.46 3.96 17.40
N GLY A 477 17.75 5.24 17.13
CA GLY A 477 16.85 6.17 16.44
C GLY A 477 15.86 6.93 17.33
N ALA A 478 15.71 6.60 18.61
CA ALA A 478 14.89 7.37 19.56
C ALA A 478 15.60 8.66 20.05
N ASP A 479 14.85 9.68 20.44
CA ASP A 479 15.40 10.99 20.85
C ASP A 479 16.18 10.94 22.18
N ASN A 480 15.88 9.99 23.06
CA ASN A 480 16.53 9.88 24.37
C ASN A 480 16.70 8.41 24.82
N PHE A 481 17.51 8.20 25.87
CA PHE A 481 17.84 6.85 26.38
C PHE A 481 16.65 6.17 27.08
N TYR A 482 15.69 6.94 27.62
CA TYR A 482 14.52 6.41 28.32
C TYR A 482 13.43 5.90 27.36
N ASP A 483 13.36 6.47 26.16
CA ASP A 483 12.49 6.03 25.06
C ASP A 483 13.20 5.01 24.14
N ALA A 484 14.29 4.37 24.60
CA ALA A 484 15.03 3.35 23.84
C ALA A 484 14.07 2.29 23.26
N GLY A 485 14.14 2.11 21.93
CA GLY A 485 13.09 1.61 21.03
C GLY A 485 12.63 0.15 21.18
N SER A 486 12.45 -0.34 22.40
CA SER A 486 11.93 -1.69 22.66
C SER A 486 10.40 -1.78 22.59
N CYS A 487 9.70 -0.65 22.73
CA CYS A 487 8.24 -0.56 22.58
C CYS A 487 7.83 -0.95 21.15
N ILE A 488 6.54 -1.26 20.97
CA ILE A 488 6.05 -1.85 19.73
C ILE A 488 6.34 -0.95 18.53
N ASP A 489 6.09 0.35 18.68
CA ASP A 489 6.35 1.35 17.65
C ASP A 489 7.85 1.71 17.55
N GLY A 490 8.58 1.62 18.67
CA GLY A 490 10.02 1.90 18.74
C GLY A 490 10.88 0.91 17.97
N ARG A 491 10.41 -0.34 17.80
CA ARG A 491 11.06 -1.37 16.98
C ARG A 491 11.31 -0.89 15.55
N LEU A 492 10.33 -0.17 14.99
CA LEU A 492 10.44 0.33 13.62
C LEU A 492 11.40 1.52 13.51
N THR A 493 11.52 2.33 14.57
CA THR A 493 12.47 3.46 14.62
C THR A 493 13.91 2.99 14.42
N SER A 494 14.30 1.85 15.01
CA SER A 494 15.64 1.29 14.83
C SER A 494 15.87 0.81 13.40
N ALA A 495 14.86 0.20 12.77
CA ALA A 495 14.95 -0.20 11.37
C ALA A 495 15.10 1.02 10.43
N TRP A 496 14.40 2.11 10.71
CA TRP A 496 14.59 3.38 9.98
C TRP A 496 16.01 3.94 10.16
N ASN A 497 16.54 3.92 11.39
CA ASN A 497 17.90 4.35 11.67
C ASN A 497 18.97 3.47 10.99
N TRP A 498 18.71 2.18 10.81
CA TRP A 498 19.57 1.31 10.01
C TRP A 498 19.53 1.70 8.52
N CYS A 499 18.34 1.98 7.99
CA CYS A 499 18.16 2.42 6.60
C CYS A 499 18.93 3.71 6.30
N SER A 500 18.95 4.69 7.22
CA SER A 500 19.69 5.95 7.03
C SER A 500 21.20 5.76 6.97
N GLN A 501 21.72 4.62 7.42
CA GLN A 501 23.14 4.29 7.43
C GLN A 501 23.56 3.38 6.26
N ILE A 502 22.63 2.98 5.39
CA ILE A 502 22.89 1.95 4.37
C ILE A 502 24.08 2.29 3.47
N GLU A 503 24.25 3.56 3.11
CA GLU A 503 25.32 4.05 2.24
C GLU A 503 26.73 3.90 2.85
N SER A 504 26.80 3.84 4.19
CA SER A 504 28.05 3.65 4.92
C SER A 504 28.48 2.18 5.02
N LYS A 505 27.58 1.25 4.68
CA LYS A 505 27.82 -0.19 4.83
C LYS A 505 28.73 -0.73 3.73
N SER A 506 29.62 -1.65 4.09
CA SER A 506 30.58 -2.30 3.17
C SER A 506 29.90 -2.93 1.94
N TYR A 507 28.69 -3.45 2.12
CA TYR A 507 27.88 -4.12 1.11
C TYR A 507 26.91 -3.18 0.36
N PHE A 508 26.94 -1.87 0.59
CA PHE A 508 26.12 -0.93 -0.18
C PHE A 508 26.25 -1.06 -1.70
N PRO A 509 27.45 -1.28 -2.28
CA PRO A 509 27.57 -1.50 -3.72
C PRO A 509 26.77 -2.72 -4.21
N VAL A 510 26.53 -3.72 -3.37
CA VAL A 510 25.70 -4.89 -3.72
C VAL A 510 24.25 -4.48 -3.90
N PHE A 511 23.71 -3.64 -3.00
CA PHE A 511 22.37 -3.06 -3.16
C PHE A 511 22.24 -2.31 -4.51
N LEU A 512 23.23 -1.48 -4.86
CA LEU A 512 23.23 -0.76 -6.13
C LEU A 512 23.24 -1.71 -7.34
N LEU A 513 24.02 -2.79 -7.27
CA LEU A 513 24.11 -3.80 -8.34
C LEU A 513 22.80 -4.58 -8.53
N THR A 514 21.97 -4.69 -7.49
CA THR A 514 20.63 -5.31 -7.55
C THR A 514 19.50 -4.29 -7.79
N GLY A 515 19.84 -3.12 -8.34
CA GLY A 515 18.84 -2.12 -8.74
C GLY A 515 18.22 -1.33 -7.58
N PHE A 516 18.89 -1.26 -6.42
CA PHE A 516 18.44 -0.42 -5.31
C PHE A 516 18.47 1.07 -5.66
N VAL A 517 17.34 1.74 -5.44
CA VAL A 517 17.14 3.18 -5.70
C VAL A 517 16.84 3.98 -4.43
N GLY A 518 16.81 3.34 -3.27
CA GLY A 518 16.41 3.91 -1.99
C GLY A 518 15.20 3.21 -1.36
N PHE A 519 14.98 3.47 -0.07
CA PHE A 519 13.85 2.91 0.69
C PHE A 519 12.54 3.69 0.50
N ASP A 520 12.59 4.94 0.02
CA ASP A 520 11.40 5.77 -0.18
C ASP A 520 10.63 5.47 -1.48
N GLY A 521 11.06 4.47 -2.25
CA GLY A 521 10.34 3.98 -3.43
C GLY A 521 10.21 5.01 -4.56
N GLY A 522 11.14 5.97 -4.66
CA GLY A 522 11.19 6.98 -5.73
C GLY A 522 11.71 6.45 -7.08
N GLY A 523 11.53 5.16 -7.39
CA GLY A 523 11.95 4.55 -8.64
C GLY A 523 10.76 3.97 -9.41
N TRP A 524 10.54 4.54 -10.59
CA TRP A 524 9.74 4.04 -11.73
C TRP A 524 8.90 2.79 -11.49
N ASN A 525 7.59 2.99 -11.27
CA ASN A 525 6.53 2.04 -11.58
C ASN A 525 5.37 2.78 -12.24
#